data_AF-A0A7R7RNF7-F1
#
_entry.id   AF-A0A7R7RNF7-F1
#
_cell.length_a   1.000
_cell.length_b   1.000
_cell.length_c   1.000
_cell.angle_alpha   90.00
_cell.angle_beta   90.00
_cell.angle_gamma   90.00
#
_symmetry.space_group_name_H-M   'P 1'
#
loop_
_entity.id
_entity.type
_entity.pdbx_description
1 polymer ?
#
loop_
_entity_poly.entity_id
_entity_poly.type
_entity_poly.pdbx_seq_one_letter_code
_entity_poly.pdbx_strand_id
1 'polypeptide(L)'
;MAVITEPVKTFSRKFMGYDASAVDAHIEMLTTKQQLLLDDVESLRARLQESGEQTAALRKEVAALTDTSPSPHAMQKRMAKMLQRAVDEVAEMQAEARAEADALIAAAEAEAEAAERKRDEVLADMAAQQKALEAEYEQTKEKLDAELAEMRAETQAAIDEARRNAELECERLLGDAKQGADHYRDKARRAVDEATAQRIEILEQLMGVYRDLDGVPAALEAAYQEQKNPSENGALAPVDGKVRAS
;
A
#
# COMPACT_ATOMS: atom_id res chain seq x y z
N MET A 1 4.02 68.33 67.90
CA MET A 1 3.92 67.76 69.26
C MET A 1 2.68 68.37 69.91
N ALA A 2 1.67 67.55 70.18
CA ALA A 2 0.45 68.03 70.84
C ALA A 2 0.72 68.10 72.35
N VAL A 3 0.66 69.31 72.93
CA VAL A 3 0.67 69.48 74.38
C VAL A 3 -0.72 69.07 74.85
N ILE A 4 -0.83 67.86 75.41
CA ILE A 4 -2.07 67.38 76.03
C ILE A 4 -2.21 68.13 77.37
N THR A 5 -2.90 69.27 77.36
CA THR A 5 -3.25 69.98 78.60
C THR A 5 -4.43 69.27 79.24
N GLU A 6 -4.22 68.67 80.41
CA GLU A 6 -5.30 68.03 81.16
C GLU A 6 -6.37 69.06 81.59
N PRO A 7 -7.68 68.72 81.50
CA PRO A 7 -8.75 69.61 81.92
C PRO A 7 -8.74 69.83 83.43
N VAL A 8 -9.00 71.07 83.87
CA VAL A 8 -9.02 71.47 85.28
C VAL A 8 -10.11 70.68 86.04
N LYS A 9 -9.70 69.84 86.99
CA LYS A 9 -10.61 69.01 87.80
C LYS A 9 -11.21 69.83 88.95
N THR A 10 -12.54 69.79 89.07
CA THR A 10 -13.28 70.48 90.15
C THR A 10 -13.75 69.47 91.21
N PHE A 11 -13.55 69.79 92.48
CA PHE A 11 -13.96 68.94 93.61
C PHE A 11 -15.26 69.44 94.24
N SER A 12 -16.12 68.54 94.72
CA SER A 12 -17.34 68.89 95.46
C SER A 12 -17.02 69.52 96.82
N ARG A 13 -17.77 70.57 97.21
CA ARG A 13 -17.62 71.24 98.52
C ARG A 13 -18.53 70.59 99.57
N LYS A 14 -18.00 70.33 100.77
CA LYS A 14 -18.74 69.96 101.99
C LYS A 14 -18.66 71.13 103.00
N PHE A 15 -19.45 71.10 104.08
CA PHE A 15 -19.43 72.16 105.10
C PHE A 15 -18.00 72.32 105.64
N MET A 16 -17.42 73.53 105.47
CA MET A 16 -16.03 73.93 105.76
C MET A 16 -14.91 73.56 104.74
N GLY A 17 -15.18 73.05 103.53
CA GLY A 17 -14.10 72.89 102.53
C GLY A 17 -14.42 72.00 101.32
N TYR A 18 -13.40 71.63 100.55
CA TYR A 18 -13.49 70.56 99.56
C TYR A 18 -13.50 69.19 100.25
N ASP A 19 -14.05 68.17 99.57
CA ASP A 19 -14.02 66.81 100.08
C ASP A 19 -12.57 66.27 100.16
N ALA A 20 -12.01 66.22 101.38
CA ALA A 20 -10.60 65.88 101.61
C ALA A 20 -10.21 64.55 100.97
N SER A 21 -11.03 63.51 101.11
CA SER A 21 -10.76 62.19 100.51
C SER A 21 -10.70 62.22 98.99
N ALA A 22 -11.47 63.09 98.32
CA ALA A 22 -11.45 63.22 96.87
C ALA A 22 -10.22 63.99 96.39
N VAL A 23 -9.76 64.97 97.17
CA VAL A 23 -8.53 65.74 96.89
C VAL A 23 -7.30 64.88 97.12
N ASP A 24 -7.22 64.16 98.23
CA ASP A 24 -6.08 63.29 98.57
C ASP A 24 -5.91 62.17 97.54
N ALA A 25 -7.01 61.50 97.14
CA ALA A 25 -6.97 60.51 96.07
C ALA A 25 -6.51 61.09 94.72
N HIS A 26 -6.77 62.38 94.45
CA HIS A 26 -6.28 63.03 93.24
C HIS A 26 -4.81 63.44 93.35
N ILE A 27 -4.34 63.86 94.53
CA ILE A 27 -2.92 64.13 94.78
C ILE A 27 -2.12 62.84 94.60
N GLU A 28 -2.58 61.72 95.18
CA GLU A 28 -1.95 60.40 95.00
C GLU A 28 -1.93 59.95 93.53
N MET A 29 -3.02 60.18 92.79
CA MET A 29 -3.04 59.93 91.35
C MET A 29 -2.04 60.81 90.59
N LEU A 30 -1.93 62.09 90.93
CA LEU A 30 -0.99 63.00 90.27
C LEU A 30 0.46 62.67 90.61
N THR A 31 0.76 62.29 91.85
CA THR A 31 2.12 61.90 92.25
C THR A 31 2.54 60.59 91.59
N THR A 32 1.66 59.59 91.54
CA THR A 32 1.93 58.34 90.80
C THR A 32 2.11 58.58 89.30
N LYS A 33 1.30 59.47 88.70
CA LYS A 33 1.46 59.87 87.30
C LYS A 33 2.77 60.63 87.06
N GLN A 34 3.14 61.56 87.94
CA GLN A 34 4.41 62.27 87.86
C GLN A 34 5.60 61.31 87.98
N GLN A 35 5.53 60.35 88.90
CA GLN A 35 6.57 59.33 89.05
C GLN A 35 6.71 58.48 87.78
N LEU A 36 5.58 58.01 87.22
CA LEU A 36 5.59 57.26 85.96
C LEU A 36 6.19 58.07 84.81
N LEU A 37 5.87 59.36 84.69
CA LEU A 37 6.45 60.22 83.66
C LEU A 37 7.95 60.45 83.85
N LEU A 38 8.43 60.53 85.09
CA LEU A 38 9.86 60.63 85.38
C LEU A 38 10.59 59.34 85.01
N ASP A 39 10.04 58.19 85.41
CA ASP A 39 10.58 56.87 85.08
C ASP A 39 10.61 56.66 83.54
N ASP A 40 9.58 57.10 82.82
CA ASP A 40 9.52 57.07 81.35
C ASP A 40 10.59 57.96 80.71
N VAL A 41 10.80 59.18 81.23
CA VAL A 41 11.84 60.10 80.74
C VAL A 41 13.23 59.52 80.97
N GLU A 42 13.48 58.89 82.13
CA GLU A 42 14.75 58.22 82.43
C GLU A 42 14.98 57.02 81.50
N SER A 43 13.96 56.19 81.27
CA SER A 43 14.00 55.08 80.32
C SER A 43 14.30 55.54 78.89
N LEU A 44 13.66 56.62 78.42
CA LEU A 44 13.91 57.19 77.10
C LEU A 44 15.33 57.74 76.98
N ARG A 45 15.87 58.35 78.04
CA ARG A 45 17.26 58.83 78.06
C ARG A 45 18.26 57.68 77.98
N ALA A 46 18.03 56.60 78.72
CA ALA A 46 18.88 55.40 78.66
C ALA A 46 18.88 54.80 77.25
N ARG A 47 17.69 54.66 76.64
CA ARG A 47 17.56 54.16 75.25
C ARG A 47 18.22 55.07 74.22
N LEU A 48 18.16 56.39 74.41
CA LEU A 48 18.83 57.36 73.54
C LEU A 48 20.36 57.23 73.66
N GLN A 49 20.87 57.06 74.87
CA GLN A 49 22.30 56.87 75.11
C GLN A 49 22.80 55.56 74.47
N GLU A 50 22.08 54.46 74.67
CA GLU A 50 22.41 53.16 74.07
C GLU A 50 22.43 53.23 72.54
N SER A 51 21.40 53.84 71.93
CA SER A 51 21.38 54.08 70.48
C SER A 51 22.55 54.98 70.03
N GLY A 52 22.90 56.00 70.82
CA GLY A 52 24.07 56.84 70.59
C GLY A 52 25.38 56.04 70.56
N GLU A 53 25.57 55.12 71.49
CA GLU A 53 26.74 54.25 71.57
C GLU A 53 26.79 53.27 70.38
N GLN A 54 25.67 52.67 70.00
CA GLN A 54 25.56 51.79 68.83
C GLN A 54 25.90 52.54 67.53
N THR A 55 25.39 53.76 67.35
CA THR A 55 25.74 54.58 66.17
C THR A 55 27.21 54.97 66.15
N ALA A 56 27.83 55.22 67.30
CA ALA A 56 29.25 55.50 67.39
C ALA A 56 30.10 54.27 67.05
N ALA A 57 29.70 53.07 67.49
CA ALA A 57 30.36 51.81 67.15
C ALA A 57 30.28 51.53 65.65
N LEU A 58 29.09 51.61 65.06
CA LEU A 58 28.88 51.42 63.62
C LEU A 58 29.67 52.45 62.79
N ARG A 59 29.73 53.71 63.22
CA ARG A 59 30.55 54.74 62.55
C ARG A 59 32.04 54.38 62.57
N LYS A 60 32.58 53.82 63.66
CA LYS A 60 33.98 53.37 63.71
C LYS A 60 34.24 52.20 62.78
N GLU A 61 33.31 51.25 62.70
CA GLU A 61 33.42 50.11 61.79
C GLU A 61 33.34 50.53 60.32
N VAL A 62 32.41 51.43 59.98
CA VAL A 62 32.33 52.06 58.65
C VAL A 62 33.64 52.76 58.33
N ALA A 63 34.19 53.58 59.24
CA ALA A 63 35.47 54.25 59.01
C ALA A 63 36.61 53.25 58.74
N ALA A 64 36.66 52.12 59.45
CA ALA A 64 37.66 51.07 59.23
C ALA A 64 37.45 50.27 57.93
N LEU A 65 36.22 50.13 57.45
CA LEU A 65 35.89 49.52 56.16
C LEU A 65 36.15 50.47 54.98
N THR A 66 35.97 51.77 55.21
CA THR A 66 36.16 52.83 54.20
C THR A 66 37.58 53.38 54.18
N ASP A 67 38.44 53.04 55.15
CA ASP A 67 39.80 53.56 55.24
C ASP A 67 40.59 53.31 53.94
N THR A 68 40.85 54.41 53.21
CA THR A 68 41.64 54.50 51.97
C THR A 68 43.10 54.81 52.25
N SER A 69 43.49 54.80 53.53
CA SER A 69 44.86 54.94 54.00
C SER A 69 45.86 54.16 53.14
N PRO A 70 47.00 54.76 52.77
CA PRO A 70 48.09 54.06 52.10
C PRO A 70 48.84 53.09 53.03
N SER A 71 48.33 52.83 54.24
CA SER A 71 48.93 51.84 55.14
C SER A 71 48.92 50.45 54.52
N PRO A 72 50.01 49.67 54.68
CA PRO A 72 50.14 48.33 54.09
C PRO A 72 48.97 47.39 54.45
N HIS A 73 48.44 47.48 55.67
CA HIS A 73 47.36 46.62 56.15
C HIS A 73 46.01 46.93 55.50
N ALA A 74 45.68 48.22 55.29
CA ALA A 74 44.46 48.63 54.60
C ALA A 74 44.48 48.20 53.12
N MET A 75 45.65 48.28 52.46
CA MET A 75 45.83 47.77 51.10
C MET A 75 45.68 46.25 51.02
N GLN A 76 46.28 45.49 51.95
CA GLN A 76 46.13 44.03 52.00
C GLN A 76 44.67 43.60 52.16
N LYS A 77 43.90 44.26 53.05
CA LYS A 77 42.47 43.97 53.26
C LYS A 77 41.64 44.25 52.01
N ARG A 78 41.95 45.34 51.28
CA ARG A 78 41.30 45.67 50.00
C ARG A 78 41.66 44.67 48.91
N MET A 79 42.93 44.31 48.78
CA MET A 79 43.37 43.28 47.82
C MET A 79 42.70 41.93 48.12
N ALA A 80 42.62 41.51 49.38
CA ALA A 80 41.92 40.28 49.75
C ALA A 80 40.44 40.32 49.36
N LYS A 81 39.74 41.44 49.60
CA LYS A 81 38.33 41.60 49.21
C LYS A 81 38.14 41.62 47.70
N MET A 82 39.05 42.25 46.95
CA MET A 82 39.01 42.25 45.48
C MET A 82 39.28 40.85 44.90
N LEU A 83 40.25 40.11 45.46
CA LEU A 83 40.53 38.74 45.05
C LEU A 83 39.35 37.82 45.36
N GLN A 84 38.73 37.97 46.52
CA GLN A 84 37.56 37.18 46.88
C GLN A 84 36.40 37.45 45.93
N ARG A 85 36.12 38.72 45.63
CA ARG A 85 35.10 39.09 44.63
C ARG A 85 35.41 38.53 43.24
N ALA A 86 36.66 38.58 42.79
CA ALA A 86 37.05 38.02 41.49
C ALA A 86 36.89 36.49 41.46
N VAL A 87 37.16 35.79 42.56
CA VAL A 87 36.92 34.34 42.69
C VAL A 87 35.43 34.04 42.65
N ASP A 88 34.61 34.81 43.37
CA ASP A 88 33.16 34.65 43.37
C ASP A 88 32.57 34.89 41.97
N GLU A 89 32.98 35.96 41.27
CA GLU A 89 32.57 36.26 39.90
C GLU A 89 33.00 35.16 38.92
N VAL A 90 34.21 34.61 39.06
CA VAL A 90 34.66 33.47 38.23
C VAL A 90 33.84 32.21 38.52
N ALA A 91 33.49 31.96 39.79
CA ALA A 91 32.67 30.81 40.15
C ALA A 91 31.24 30.92 39.57
N GLU A 92 30.65 32.12 39.61
CA GLU A 92 29.36 32.40 38.96
C GLU A 92 29.44 32.20 37.45
N MET A 93 30.42 32.80 36.76
CA MET A 93 30.62 32.61 35.33
C MET A 93 30.84 31.14 34.94
N GLN A 94 31.58 30.38 35.76
CA GLN A 94 31.77 28.95 35.52
C GLN A 94 30.48 28.15 35.72
N ALA A 95 29.66 28.51 36.69
CA ALA A 95 28.37 27.87 36.92
C ALA A 95 27.41 28.14 35.76
N GLU A 96 27.34 29.38 35.28
CA GLU A 96 26.55 29.78 34.12
C GLU A 96 27.01 29.07 32.85
N ALA A 97 28.31 29.07 32.56
CA ALA A 97 28.87 28.39 31.38
C ALA A 97 28.59 26.87 31.40
N ARG A 98 28.62 26.24 32.57
CA ARG A 98 28.24 24.82 32.71
C ARG A 98 26.76 24.61 32.46
N ALA A 99 25.90 25.45 33.03
CA ALA A 99 24.46 25.36 32.83
C ALA A 99 24.08 25.57 31.34
N GLU A 100 24.74 26.50 30.66
CA GLU A 100 24.55 26.71 29.22
C GLU A 100 25.05 25.51 28.40
N ALA A 101 26.22 24.95 28.74
CA ALA A 101 26.73 23.76 28.07
C ALA A 101 25.80 22.55 28.25
N ASP A 102 25.31 22.32 29.47
CA ASP A 102 24.36 21.25 29.77
C ASP A 102 23.03 21.45 29.01
N ALA A 103 22.56 22.70 28.90
CA ALA A 103 21.36 23.02 28.12
C ALA A 103 21.56 22.77 26.61
N LEU A 104 22.73 23.08 26.06
CA LEU A 104 23.06 22.80 24.67
C LEU A 104 23.17 21.30 24.39
N ILE A 105 23.77 20.54 25.31
CA ILE A 105 23.84 19.08 25.21
C ILE A 105 22.43 18.49 25.25
N ALA A 106 21.60 18.88 26.22
CA ALA A 106 20.23 18.40 26.33
C ALA A 106 19.39 18.74 25.09
N ALA A 107 19.56 19.93 24.51
CA ALA A 107 18.89 20.31 23.28
C ALA A 107 19.34 19.46 22.07
N ALA A 108 20.65 19.22 21.95
CA ALA A 108 21.20 18.38 20.87
C ALA A 108 20.75 16.92 21.00
N GLU A 109 20.71 16.37 22.21
CA GLU A 109 20.20 15.02 22.48
C GLU A 109 18.72 14.91 22.13
N ALA A 110 17.90 15.88 22.53
CA ALA A 110 16.47 15.91 22.18
C ALA A 110 16.24 16.00 20.67
N GLU A 111 17.05 16.78 19.95
CA GLU A 111 16.99 16.86 18.49
C GLU A 111 17.41 15.55 17.82
N ALA A 112 18.48 14.92 18.32
CA ALA A 112 18.93 13.61 17.82
C ALA A 112 17.85 12.54 18.00
N GLU A 113 17.24 12.45 19.19
CA GLU A 113 16.11 11.53 19.43
C GLU A 113 14.92 11.82 18.51
N ALA A 114 14.58 13.09 18.30
CA ALA A 114 13.49 13.45 17.40
C ALA A 114 13.80 13.08 15.94
N ALA A 115 15.06 13.22 15.52
CA ALA A 115 15.51 12.80 14.20
C ALA A 115 15.48 11.28 14.04
N GLU A 116 15.88 10.52 15.07
CA GLU A 116 15.79 9.05 15.07
C GLU A 116 14.34 8.57 14.98
N ARG A 117 13.42 9.15 15.77
CA ARG A 117 11.99 8.84 15.69
C ARG A 117 11.45 9.06 14.28
N LYS A 118 11.75 10.22 13.68
CA LYS A 118 11.34 10.52 12.29
C LYS A 118 11.93 9.55 11.28
N ARG A 119 13.21 9.17 11.44
CA ARG A 119 13.86 8.18 10.56
C ARG A 119 13.12 6.86 10.66
N ASP A 120 12.83 6.40 11.87
CA ASP A 120 12.19 5.11 12.10
C ASP A 120 10.74 5.10 11.58
N GLU A 121 10.01 6.21 11.72
CA GLU A 121 8.70 6.43 11.10
C GLU A 121 8.77 6.32 9.57
N VAL A 122 9.69 7.03 8.93
CA VAL A 122 9.86 6.98 7.45
C VAL A 122 10.25 5.58 6.98
N LEU A 123 11.12 4.88 7.71
CA LEU A 123 11.48 3.50 7.38
C LEU A 123 10.30 2.55 7.53
N ALA A 124 9.46 2.72 8.56
CA ALA A 124 8.26 1.94 8.74
C ALA A 124 7.24 2.19 7.60
N ASP A 125 7.05 3.45 7.21
CA ASP A 125 6.17 3.83 6.10
C ASP A 125 6.66 3.27 4.76
N MET A 126 7.97 3.36 4.49
CA MET A 126 8.57 2.77 3.29
C MET A 126 8.41 1.24 3.27
N ALA A 127 8.61 0.57 4.40
CA ALA A 127 8.41 -0.87 4.51
C ALA A 127 6.94 -1.26 4.31
N ALA A 128 5.99 -0.46 4.80
CA ALA A 128 4.56 -0.66 4.58
C ALA A 128 4.20 -0.47 3.10
N GLN A 129 4.72 0.56 2.44
CA GLN A 129 4.52 0.81 1.01
C GLN A 129 5.10 -0.32 0.14
N GLN A 130 6.31 -0.80 0.46
CA GLN A 130 6.92 -1.93 -0.26
C GLN A 130 6.05 -3.18 -0.16
N LYS A 131 5.59 -3.54 1.05
CA LYS A 131 4.70 -4.69 1.25
C LYS A 131 3.38 -4.55 0.50
N ALA A 132 2.80 -3.35 0.49
CA ALA A 132 1.58 -3.08 -0.26
C ALA A 132 1.80 -3.26 -1.76
N LEU A 133 2.89 -2.70 -2.30
CA LEU A 133 3.25 -2.83 -3.71
C LEU A 133 3.55 -4.28 -4.10
N GLU A 134 4.27 -5.04 -3.27
CA GLU A 134 4.53 -6.46 -3.48
C GLU A 134 3.24 -7.27 -3.50
N ALA A 135 2.30 -6.99 -2.59
CA ALA A 135 1.00 -7.65 -2.57
C ALA A 135 0.17 -7.33 -3.83
N GLU A 136 0.17 -6.07 -4.27
CA GLU A 136 -0.49 -5.66 -5.52
C GLU A 136 0.17 -6.31 -6.75
N TYR A 137 1.50 -6.42 -6.76
CA TYR A 137 2.23 -7.08 -7.82
C TYR A 137 1.91 -8.58 -7.90
N GLU A 138 1.92 -9.30 -6.78
CA GLU A 138 1.57 -10.72 -6.79
C GLU A 138 0.10 -10.92 -7.19
N GLN A 139 -0.83 -10.09 -6.71
CA GLN A 139 -2.23 -10.16 -7.12
C GLN A 139 -2.43 -9.91 -8.62
N THR A 140 -1.74 -8.91 -9.18
CA THR A 140 -1.84 -8.61 -10.62
C THR A 140 -1.22 -9.71 -11.46
N LYS A 141 -0.09 -10.27 -11.02
CA LYS A 141 0.55 -11.41 -11.67
C LYS A 141 -0.33 -12.66 -11.64
N GLU A 142 -0.93 -13.00 -10.50
CA GLU A 142 -1.88 -14.12 -10.40
C GLU A 142 -3.07 -13.96 -11.34
N LYS A 143 -3.62 -12.74 -11.45
CA LYS A 143 -4.71 -12.44 -12.39
C LYS A 143 -4.27 -12.62 -13.85
N LEU A 144 -3.11 -12.09 -14.22
CA LEU A 144 -2.58 -12.25 -15.57
C LEU A 144 -2.27 -13.70 -15.91
N ASP A 145 -1.71 -14.47 -14.98
CA ASP A 145 -1.45 -15.89 -15.16
C ASP A 145 -2.76 -16.68 -15.33
N ALA A 146 -3.81 -16.32 -14.59
CA ALA A 146 -5.14 -16.90 -14.75
C ALA A 146 -5.76 -16.57 -16.12
N GLU A 147 -5.72 -15.30 -16.55
CA GLU A 147 -6.21 -14.87 -17.87
C GLU A 147 -5.44 -15.57 -19.01
N LEU A 148 -4.12 -15.71 -18.89
CA LEU A 148 -3.31 -16.45 -19.86
C LEU A 148 -3.64 -17.95 -19.89
N ALA A 149 -3.91 -18.54 -18.73
CA ALA A 149 -4.34 -19.94 -18.64
C ALA A 149 -5.72 -20.14 -19.30
N GLU A 150 -6.65 -19.22 -19.08
CA GLU A 150 -7.97 -19.22 -19.71
C GLU A 150 -7.87 -19.11 -21.23
N MET A 151 -7.13 -18.11 -21.76
CA MET A 151 -6.95 -17.97 -23.20
C MET A 151 -6.27 -19.20 -23.83
N ARG A 152 -5.31 -19.83 -23.13
CA ARG A 152 -4.70 -21.09 -23.59
C ARG A 152 -5.69 -22.24 -23.62
N ALA A 153 -6.55 -22.34 -22.61
CA ALA A 153 -7.59 -23.36 -22.56
C ALA A 153 -8.64 -23.17 -23.67
N GLU A 154 -9.09 -21.93 -23.89
CA GLU A 154 -10.02 -21.59 -24.97
C GLU A 154 -9.44 -21.90 -26.35
N THR A 155 -8.21 -21.47 -26.61
CA THR A 155 -7.55 -21.74 -27.89
C THR A 155 -7.33 -23.24 -28.12
N GLN A 156 -6.95 -23.99 -27.07
CA GLN A 156 -6.83 -25.44 -27.17
C GLN A 156 -8.17 -26.12 -27.45
N ALA A 157 -9.24 -25.68 -26.78
CA ALA A 157 -10.59 -26.19 -27.02
C ALA A 157 -11.05 -25.91 -28.46
N ALA A 158 -10.81 -24.71 -28.98
CA ALA A 158 -11.14 -24.33 -30.36
C ALA A 158 -10.35 -25.16 -31.38
N ILE A 159 -9.06 -25.43 -31.12
CA ILE A 159 -8.24 -26.31 -31.97
C ILE A 159 -8.79 -27.73 -31.97
N ASP A 160 -9.14 -28.26 -30.80
CA ASP A 160 -9.66 -29.63 -30.69
C ASP A 160 -11.03 -29.78 -31.33
N GLU A 161 -11.89 -28.77 -31.21
CA GLU A 161 -13.17 -28.72 -31.93
C GLU A 161 -12.97 -28.67 -33.44
N ALA A 162 -12.09 -27.79 -33.94
CA ALA A 162 -11.77 -27.70 -35.36
C ALA A 162 -11.20 -29.02 -35.91
N ARG A 163 -10.35 -29.72 -35.14
CA ARG A 163 -9.82 -31.04 -35.50
C ARG A 163 -10.93 -32.09 -35.60
N ARG A 164 -11.81 -32.19 -34.60
CA ARG A 164 -12.94 -33.14 -34.63
C ARG A 164 -13.85 -32.89 -35.81
N ASN A 165 -14.16 -31.62 -36.10
CA ASN A 165 -14.98 -31.25 -37.24
C ASN A 165 -14.32 -31.67 -38.56
N ALA A 166 -13.02 -31.41 -38.73
CA ALA A 166 -12.27 -31.86 -39.90
C ALA A 166 -12.22 -33.39 -40.05
N GLU A 167 -12.04 -34.12 -38.94
CA GLU A 167 -12.08 -35.59 -38.93
C GLU A 167 -13.45 -36.12 -39.39
N LEU A 168 -14.55 -35.58 -38.84
CA LEU A 168 -15.91 -35.95 -39.23
C LEU A 168 -16.19 -35.67 -40.71
N GLU A 169 -15.72 -34.52 -41.22
CA GLU A 169 -15.84 -34.19 -42.64
C GLU A 169 -15.04 -35.14 -43.52
N CYS A 170 -13.81 -35.46 -43.13
CA CYS A 170 -12.99 -36.44 -43.83
C CYS A 170 -13.66 -37.83 -43.85
N GLU A 171 -14.18 -38.30 -42.73
CA GLU A 171 -14.90 -39.58 -42.64
C GLU A 171 -16.12 -39.61 -43.55
N ARG A 172 -16.90 -38.52 -43.56
CA ARG A 172 -18.06 -38.38 -44.44
C ARG A 172 -17.66 -38.45 -45.91
N LEU A 173 -16.66 -37.67 -46.32
CA LEU A 173 -16.18 -37.65 -47.71
C LEU A 173 -15.59 -39.00 -48.14
N LEU A 174 -14.86 -39.67 -47.25
CA LEU A 174 -14.34 -41.01 -47.51
C LEU A 174 -15.47 -42.05 -47.63
N GLY A 175 -16.51 -41.93 -46.81
CA GLY A 175 -17.71 -42.76 -46.89
C GLY A 175 -18.43 -42.59 -48.24
N ASP A 176 -18.70 -41.35 -48.63
CA ASP A 176 -19.34 -41.00 -49.90
C ASP A 176 -18.52 -41.51 -51.10
N ALA A 177 -17.20 -41.31 -51.07
CA ALA A 177 -16.28 -41.79 -52.11
C ALA A 177 -16.26 -43.32 -52.23
N LYS A 178 -16.28 -44.04 -51.09
CA LYS A 178 -16.36 -45.52 -51.07
C LYS A 178 -17.67 -46.01 -51.67
N GLN A 179 -18.81 -45.44 -51.25
CA GLN A 179 -20.11 -45.80 -51.81
C GLN A 179 -20.17 -45.55 -53.33
N GLY A 180 -19.64 -44.41 -53.78
CA GLY A 180 -19.51 -44.11 -55.20
C GLY A 180 -18.66 -45.13 -55.95
N ALA A 181 -17.48 -45.49 -55.40
CA ALA A 181 -16.59 -46.48 -56.00
C ALA A 181 -17.24 -47.87 -56.09
N ASP A 182 -17.96 -48.30 -55.05
CA ASP A 182 -18.65 -49.59 -55.03
C ASP A 182 -19.81 -49.61 -56.04
N HIS A 183 -20.57 -48.52 -56.16
CA HIS A 183 -21.60 -48.39 -57.20
C HIS A 183 -21.03 -48.51 -58.62
N TYR A 184 -19.88 -47.87 -58.90
CA TYR A 184 -19.22 -48.00 -60.20
C TYR A 184 -18.66 -49.41 -60.44
N ARG A 185 -18.11 -50.06 -59.41
CA ARG A 185 -17.68 -51.47 -59.49
C ARG A 185 -18.84 -52.40 -59.80
N ASP A 186 -19.98 -52.23 -59.15
CA ASP A 186 -21.17 -53.05 -59.38
C ASP A 186 -21.75 -52.83 -60.78
N LYS A 187 -21.80 -51.57 -61.26
CA LYS A 187 -22.16 -51.27 -62.64
C LYS A 187 -21.21 -51.93 -63.64
N ALA A 188 -19.91 -51.85 -63.40
CA ALA A 188 -18.90 -52.47 -64.27
C ALA A 188 -19.04 -54.00 -64.29
N ARG A 189 -19.28 -54.63 -63.13
CA ARG A 189 -19.56 -56.07 -63.04
C ARG A 189 -20.78 -56.47 -63.87
N ARG A 190 -21.90 -55.77 -63.69
CA ARG A 190 -23.12 -56.03 -64.48
C ARG A 190 -22.88 -55.88 -65.98
N ALA A 191 -22.17 -54.84 -66.40
CA ALA A 191 -21.84 -54.65 -67.82
C ALA A 191 -20.95 -55.79 -68.36
N VAL A 192 -20.01 -56.30 -67.56
CA VAL A 192 -19.18 -57.46 -67.92
C VAL A 192 -20.02 -58.74 -68.00
N ASP A 193 -20.93 -58.95 -67.04
CA ASP A 193 -21.84 -60.10 -67.05
C ASP A 193 -22.76 -60.08 -68.28
N GLU A 194 -23.32 -58.91 -68.61
CA GLU A 194 -24.13 -58.68 -69.81
C GLU A 194 -23.33 -58.93 -71.10
N ALA A 195 -22.11 -58.37 -71.20
CA ALA A 195 -21.24 -58.60 -72.35
C ALA A 195 -20.83 -60.08 -72.50
N THR A 196 -20.64 -60.77 -71.37
CA THR A 196 -20.34 -62.21 -71.34
C THR A 196 -21.54 -63.03 -71.80
N ALA A 197 -22.74 -62.69 -71.35
CA ALA A 197 -23.99 -63.33 -71.79
C ALA A 197 -24.21 -63.15 -73.30
N GLN A 198 -24.05 -61.93 -73.83
CA GLN A 198 -24.10 -61.66 -75.26
C GLN A 198 -23.05 -62.46 -76.04
N ARG A 199 -21.83 -62.57 -75.51
CA ARG A 199 -20.78 -63.40 -76.13
C ARG A 199 -21.18 -64.88 -76.19
N ILE A 200 -21.75 -65.42 -75.12
CA ILE A 200 -22.26 -66.81 -75.10
C ILE A 200 -23.35 -66.97 -76.16
N GLU A 201 -24.32 -66.05 -76.22
CA GLU A 201 -25.40 -66.08 -77.21
C GLU A 201 -24.86 -66.05 -78.65
N ILE A 202 -23.92 -65.16 -78.97
CA ILE A 202 -23.27 -65.10 -80.28
C ILE A 202 -22.53 -66.40 -80.59
N LEU A 203 -21.81 -66.96 -79.62
CA LEU A 203 -21.11 -68.24 -79.80
C LEU A 203 -22.09 -69.39 -80.05
N GLU A 204 -23.23 -69.41 -79.36
CA GLU A 204 -24.31 -70.38 -79.60
C GLU A 204 -24.91 -70.22 -81.00
N GLN A 205 -25.18 -68.99 -81.45
CA GLN A 205 -25.65 -68.70 -82.81
C GLN A 205 -24.62 -69.15 -83.86
N LEU A 206 -23.34 -68.86 -83.66
CA LEU A 206 -22.26 -69.29 -84.56
C LEU A 206 -22.12 -70.82 -84.62
N MET A 207 -22.27 -71.52 -83.49
CA MET A 207 -22.32 -72.98 -83.47
C MET A 207 -23.54 -73.52 -84.23
N GLY A 208 -24.69 -72.84 -84.16
CA GLY A 208 -25.87 -73.15 -84.98
C GLY A 208 -25.57 -73.04 -86.47
N VAL A 209 -25.03 -71.91 -86.91
CA VAL A 209 -24.61 -71.69 -88.31
C VAL A 209 -23.58 -72.73 -88.75
N TYR A 210 -22.62 -73.07 -87.89
CA TYR A 210 -21.63 -74.11 -88.21
C TYR A 210 -22.28 -75.48 -88.42
N ARG A 211 -23.27 -75.87 -87.60
CA ARG A 211 -24.05 -77.11 -87.80
C ARG A 211 -24.87 -77.07 -89.09
N ASP A 212 -25.50 -75.94 -89.40
CA ASP A 212 -26.27 -75.78 -90.63
C ASP A 212 -25.37 -75.88 -91.88
N LEU A 213 -24.14 -75.36 -91.79
CA LEU A 213 -23.12 -75.46 -92.84
C LEU A 213 -22.51 -76.87 -92.95
N ASP A 214 -22.52 -77.71 -91.91
CA ASP A 214 -21.95 -79.07 -91.93
C ASP A 214 -22.64 -80.00 -92.93
N GLY A 215 -23.94 -79.76 -93.20
CA GLY A 215 -24.72 -80.48 -94.22
C GLY A 215 -24.55 -79.93 -95.65
N VAL A 216 -24.02 -78.72 -95.82
CA VAL A 216 -23.91 -78.05 -97.13
C VAL A 216 -22.93 -78.74 -98.08
N PRO A 217 -21.76 -79.28 -97.65
CA PRO A 217 -20.89 -80.05 -98.54
C PRO A 217 -21.57 -81.26 -99.15
N ALA A 218 -22.32 -82.03 -98.34
CA ALA A 218 -23.08 -83.18 -98.82
C ALA A 218 -24.24 -82.76 -99.74
N ALA A 219 -24.93 -81.66 -99.42
CA ALA A 219 -25.99 -81.10 -100.26
C ALA A 219 -25.46 -80.55 -101.59
N LEU A 220 -24.29 -79.90 -101.59
CA LEU A 220 -23.61 -79.44 -102.81
C LEU A 220 -23.09 -80.61 -103.65
N GLU A 221 -22.53 -81.65 -103.03
CA GLU A 221 -22.16 -82.88 -103.73
C GLU A 221 -23.37 -83.58 -104.35
N ALA A 222 -24.51 -83.64 -103.65
CA ALA A 222 -25.76 -84.17 -104.19
C ALA A 222 -26.27 -83.35 -105.38
N ALA A 223 -26.27 -82.01 -105.28
CA ALA A 223 -26.65 -81.13 -106.38
C ALA A 223 -25.68 -81.23 -107.58
N TYR A 224 -24.39 -81.45 -107.32
CA TYR A 224 -23.39 -81.68 -108.38
C TYR A 224 -23.60 -83.05 -109.07
N GLN A 225 -24.01 -84.08 -108.32
CA GLN A 225 -24.38 -85.39 -108.85
C GLN A 225 -25.68 -85.33 -109.68
N GLU A 226 -26.67 -84.54 -109.25
CA GLU A 226 -27.89 -84.25 -110.03
C GLU A 226 -27.57 -83.50 -111.33
N GLN A 227 -26.69 -82.48 -111.29
CA GLN A 227 -26.30 -81.75 -112.49
C GLN A 227 -25.50 -82.61 -113.49
N LYS A 228 -24.81 -83.65 -112.99
CA LYS A 228 -24.08 -84.61 -113.82
C LYS A 228 -24.99 -85.68 -114.45
N ASN A 229 -26.24 -85.82 -114.00
CA ASN A 229 -27.22 -86.78 -114.50
C ASN A 229 -28.51 -86.08 -115.03
N PRO A 230 -28.54 -85.57 -116.27
CA PRO A 230 -29.79 -85.04 -116.83
C PRO A 230 -30.70 -86.20 -117.26
N SER A 231 -31.97 -86.18 -116.83
CA SER A 231 -33.07 -86.94 -117.44
C SER A 231 -34.26 -86.01 -117.68
N GLU A 232 -34.87 -86.18 -118.84
CA GLU A 232 -35.58 -85.19 -119.66
C GLU A 232 -37.07 -85.03 -119.34
N ASN A 233 -37.58 -83.78 -119.44
CA ASN A 233 -38.90 -83.29 -119.92
C ASN A 233 -39.31 -82.03 -119.13
N GLY A 234 -39.12 -80.79 -119.62
CA GLY A 234 -40.01 -80.06 -120.56
C GLY A 234 -41.10 -79.29 -119.78
N ALA A 235 -41.38 -77.98 -119.92
CA ALA A 235 -41.07 -76.97 -120.91
C ALA A 235 -41.50 -75.54 -120.42
N LEU A 236 -40.76 -74.51 -120.88
CA LEU A 236 -41.19 -73.14 -121.30
C LEU A 236 -41.77 -72.08 -120.30
N ALA A 237 -40.89 -71.14 -119.89
CA ALA A 237 -40.89 -69.64 -120.04
C ALA A 237 -42.13 -68.76 -119.66
N PRO A 238 -42.02 -67.42 -119.39
CA PRO A 238 -40.88 -66.52 -119.62
C PRO A 238 -40.53 -65.50 -118.51
N VAL A 239 -39.41 -64.81 -118.77
CA VAL A 239 -38.84 -63.63 -118.13
C VAL A 239 -39.69 -62.38 -118.40
N ASP A 240 -39.93 -61.54 -117.38
CA ASP A 240 -39.91 -60.08 -117.58
C ASP A 240 -39.58 -59.32 -116.28
N GLY A 241 -38.77 -58.27 -116.41
CA GLY A 241 -38.18 -57.53 -115.29
C GLY A 241 -38.91 -56.22 -114.94
N LYS A 242 -38.59 -55.65 -113.77
CA LYS A 242 -38.57 -54.19 -113.61
C LYS A 242 -37.81 -53.70 -112.38
N VAL A 243 -36.90 -52.77 -112.67
CA VAL A 243 -36.18 -51.84 -111.80
C VAL A 243 -37.11 -50.71 -111.33
N ARG A 244 -36.95 -50.25 -110.07
CA ARG A 244 -37.03 -48.85 -109.56
C ARG A 244 -36.83 -48.89 -108.04
N ALA A 245 -35.79 -48.31 -107.44
CA ALA A 245 -35.45 -46.89 -107.29
C ALA A 245 -36.54 -46.07 -106.56
N SER A 246 -36.33 -45.84 -105.25
CA SER A 246 -36.44 -44.57 -104.52
C SER A 246 -35.82 -44.75 -103.14
#